data_AF-A0A963XKX0-F1
#
_entry.id   AF-A0A963XKX0-F1
#
_cell.length_a   1.000
_cell.length_b   1.000
_cell.length_c   1.000
_cell.angle_alpha   90.00
_cell.angle_beta   90.00
_cell.angle_gamma   90.00
#
_symmetry.space_group_name_H-M   'P 1'
#
loop_
_entity.id
_entity.type
_entity.pdbx_description
1 polymer ?
#
loop_
_entity_poly.entity_id
_entity_poly.type
_entity_poly.pdbx_seq_one_letter_code
_entity_poly.pdbx_strand_id
1 'polypeptide(L)'
;MHIHAHVAAVPGHRHPLGRPPANLGGLVRDQLRKITSEGFTEVDVRWNSIVLSIEGQNAQGFVRRVFNGSGACVMEKVDRDGRGVERYYDSDGITLLSEEMFDTSANR
;
A
#
# COMPACT_ATOMS: atom_id res chain seq x y z
N MET A 1 19.60 19.16 28.13
CA MET A 1 18.17 19.26 28.44
C MET A 1 17.43 18.55 27.32
N HIS A 2 17.11 17.26 27.49
CA HIS A 2 16.51 16.41 26.46
C HIS A 2 15.01 16.29 26.74
N ILE A 3 14.17 16.74 25.82
CA ILE A 3 12.72 16.65 25.95
C ILE A 3 12.30 15.28 25.39
N HIS A 4 12.09 14.31 26.28
CA HIS A 4 11.40 13.07 25.94
C HIS A 4 9.90 13.38 25.80
N ALA A 5 9.39 13.41 24.58
CA ALA A 5 7.95 13.43 24.33
C ALA A 5 7.38 12.04 24.69
N HIS A 6 6.72 11.96 25.85
CA HIS A 6 5.95 10.79 26.25
C HIS A 6 4.71 10.72 25.34
N VAL A 7 4.72 9.83 24.35
CA VAL A 7 3.51 9.51 23.57
C VAL A 7 2.60 8.69 24.48
N ALA A 8 1.47 9.27 24.87
CA ALA A 8 0.43 8.57 25.61
C ALA A 8 -0.11 7.43 24.74
N ALA A 9 -0.10 6.21 25.28
CA ALA A 9 -0.75 5.06 24.64
C ALA A 9 -2.25 5.37 24.47
N VAL A 10 -2.73 5.37 23.23
CA VAL A 10 -4.14 5.58 22.89
C VAL A 10 -4.96 4.40 23.47
N PRO A 11 -6.10 4.65 24.13
CA PRO A 11 -6.91 3.59 24.71
C PRO A 11 -7.32 2.53 23.68
N GLY A 12 -7.24 1.26 24.12
CA GLY A 12 -7.31 0.06 23.30
C GLY A 12 -8.34 0.09 22.18
N HIS A 13 -7.85 0.10 20.95
CA HIS A 13 -8.67 -0.12 19.76
C HIS A 13 -9.12 -1.57 19.74
N ARG A 14 -10.39 -1.80 20.09
CA ARG A 14 -11.08 -3.06 19.81
C ARG A 14 -10.99 -3.31 18.32
N HIS A 15 -10.20 -4.29 17.90
CA HIS A 15 -10.18 -4.75 16.52
C HIS A 15 -11.57 -5.31 16.19
N PRO A 16 -12.32 -4.72 15.24
CA PRO A 16 -13.59 -5.29 14.83
C PRO A 16 -13.31 -6.61 14.09
N LEU A 17 -13.54 -7.73 14.77
CA LEU A 17 -13.51 -9.11 14.22
C LEU A 17 -14.68 -9.38 13.25
N GLY A 18 -15.12 -8.38 12.49
CA GLY A 18 -16.39 -8.41 11.77
C GLY A 18 -16.39 -7.67 10.45
N ARG A 19 -15.24 -7.48 9.80
CA ARG A 19 -15.27 -7.08 8.38
C ARG A 19 -15.79 -8.28 7.58
N PRO A 20 -16.88 -8.14 6.80
CA PRO A 20 -17.27 -9.17 5.86
C PRO A 20 -16.07 -9.48 4.94
N PRO A 21 -15.90 -10.74 4.49
CA PRO A 21 -14.80 -11.10 3.61
C PRO A 21 -14.78 -10.10 2.44
N ALA A 22 -13.62 -9.50 2.20
CA ALA A 22 -13.50 -8.51 1.16
C ALA A 22 -13.95 -9.13 -0.16
N ASN A 23 -14.80 -8.40 -0.89
CA ASN A 23 -15.01 -8.72 -2.30
C ASN A 23 -13.71 -8.37 -3.05
N LEU A 24 -12.75 -9.28 -3.03
CA LEU A 24 -11.44 -9.10 -3.64
C LEU A 24 -11.57 -8.86 -5.15
N GLY A 25 -12.58 -9.43 -5.81
CA GLY A 25 -12.87 -9.15 -7.22
C GLY A 25 -13.29 -7.69 -7.46
N GLY A 26 -14.15 -7.14 -6.58
CA GLY A 26 -14.50 -5.72 -6.59
C GLY A 26 -13.30 -4.82 -6.34
N LEU A 27 -12.48 -5.17 -5.34
CA LEU A 27 -11.23 -4.48 -5.02
C LEU A 27 -10.28 -4.46 -6.22
N VAL A 28 -10.03 -5.61 -6.86
CA VAL A 28 -9.19 -5.71 -8.06
C VAL A 28 -9.72 -4.78 -9.14
N ARG A 29 -11.02 -4.85 -9.46
CA ARG A 29 -11.63 -3.98 -10.48
C ARG A 29 -11.42 -2.49 -10.19
N ASP A 30 -11.61 -2.08 -8.94
CA ASP A 30 -11.49 -0.68 -8.55
C ASP A 30 -10.02 -0.22 -8.59
N GLN A 31 -9.08 -1.08 -8.18
CA GLN A 31 -7.64 -0.81 -8.29
C GLN A 31 -7.15 -0.78 -9.73
N LEU A 32 -7.61 -1.68 -10.59
CA LEU A 32 -7.29 -1.66 -12.03
C LEU A 32 -7.74 -0.34 -12.66
N ARG A 33 -8.98 0.11 -12.36
CA ARG A 33 -9.47 1.42 -12.84
C ARG A 33 -8.60 2.56 -12.34
N LYS A 34 -8.22 2.56 -11.07
CA LYS A 34 -7.37 3.61 -10.49
C LYS A 34 -5.98 3.64 -11.14
N ILE A 35 -5.30 2.50 -11.21
CA ILE A 35 -3.95 2.38 -11.79
C ILE A 35 -3.94 2.77 -13.27
N THR A 36 -4.92 2.31 -14.05
CA THR A 36 -5.03 2.70 -15.47
C THR A 36 -5.35 4.18 -15.63
N SER A 37 -6.17 4.78 -14.76
CA SER A 37 -6.42 6.23 -14.77
C SER A 37 -5.20 7.08 -14.38
N GLU A 38 -4.25 6.49 -13.65
CA GLU A 38 -2.97 7.14 -13.29
C GLU A 38 -1.93 7.09 -14.45
N GLY A 39 -2.25 6.38 -15.53
CA GLY A 39 -1.44 6.28 -16.76
C GLY A 39 -0.52 5.06 -16.83
N PHE A 40 -0.68 4.09 -15.93
CA PHE A 40 0.04 2.82 -16.01
C PHE A 40 -0.60 1.91 -17.06
N THR A 41 0.19 1.38 -17.97
CA THR A 41 -0.29 0.65 -19.16
C THR A 41 -0.17 -0.85 -19.03
N GLU A 42 0.79 -1.32 -18.25
CA GLU A 42 1.00 -2.74 -17.97
C GLU A 42 0.61 -2.99 -16.52
N VAL A 43 -0.31 -3.93 -16.29
CA VAL A 43 -0.81 -4.21 -14.94
C VAL A 43 -0.78 -5.71 -14.69
N ASP A 44 -0.13 -6.11 -13.60
CA ASP A 44 -0.06 -7.49 -13.12
C ASP A 44 -0.82 -7.64 -11.80
N VAL A 45 -1.59 -8.73 -11.69
CA VAL A 45 -2.40 -9.05 -10.51
C VAL A 45 -2.01 -10.45 -10.04
N ARG A 46 -1.41 -10.51 -8.84
CA ARG A 46 -0.98 -11.77 -8.23
C ARG A 46 -1.72 -11.98 -6.92
N TRP A 47 -2.35 -13.13 -6.78
CA TRP A 47 -3.10 -13.48 -5.57
C TRP A 47 -2.63 -14.83 -5.03
N ASN A 48 -2.34 -14.88 -3.73
CA ASN A 48 -2.22 -16.12 -2.97
C ASN A 48 -3.29 -16.15 -1.86
N SER A 49 -3.43 -17.26 -1.12
CA SER A 49 -4.47 -17.42 -0.10
C SER A 49 -4.48 -16.36 1.02
N ILE A 50 -3.43 -15.55 1.15
CA ILE A 50 -3.23 -14.58 2.24
C ILE A 50 -3.21 -13.14 1.72
N VAL A 51 -2.64 -12.93 0.53
CA VAL A 51 -2.25 -11.60 0.03
C VAL A 51 -2.58 -11.45 -1.46
N LEU A 52 -3.15 -10.31 -1.80
CA LEU A 52 -3.36 -9.82 -3.17
C LEU A 52 -2.35 -8.70 -3.47
N SER A 53 -1.54 -8.85 -4.51
CA SER A 53 -0.61 -7.83 -5.02
C SER A 53 -1.10 -7.34 -6.38
N ILE A 54 -1.17 -6.03 -6.56
CA ILE A 54 -1.50 -5.39 -7.83
C ILE A 54 -0.36 -4.44 -8.16
N GLU A 55 0.24 -4.62 -9.33
CA GLU A 55 1.39 -3.86 -9.79
C GLU A 55 1.06 -3.21 -11.14
N GLY A 56 1.29 -1.91 -11.27
CA GLY A 56 1.16 -1.18 -12.52
C GLY A 56 2.50 -0.57 -12.90
N GLN A 57 2.86 -0.63 -14.18
CA GLN A 57 4.11 -0.08 -14.71
C GLN A 57 3.90 0.65 -16.03
N ASN A 58 4.77 1.64 -16.28
CA ASN A 58 4.92 2.33 -17.56
C ASN A 58 6.37 2.83 -17.71
N ALA A 59 6.64 3.63 -18.74
CA ALA A 59 7.97 4.16 -19.00
C ALA A 59 8.49 5.15 -17.92
N GLN A 60 7.59 5.69 -17.08
CA GLN A 60 7.88 6.72 -16.08
C GLN A 60 8.01 6.17 -14.65
N GLY A 61 7.66 4.91 -14.43
CA GLY A 61 7.80 4.27 -13.12
C GLY A 61 6.82 3.11 -12.90
N PHE A 62 6.57 2.81 -11.63
CA PHE A 62 5.67 1.73 -11.23
C PHE A 62 4.92 2.07 -9.93
N VAL A 63 3.81 1.38 -9.72
CA VAL A 63 3.06 1.34 -8.47
C VAL A 63 2.82 -0.12 -8.10
N ARG A 64 3.04 -0.47 -6.85
CA ARG A 64 2.69 -1.78 -6.29
C ARG A 64 1.87 -1.58 -5.04
N ARG A 65 0.69 -2.19 -4.99
CA ARG A 65 -0.18 -2.21 -3.81
C ARG A 65 -0.43 -3.63 -3.38
N VAL A 66 -0.31 -3.87 -2.08
CA VAL A 66 -0.47 -5.20 -1.47
C VAL A 66 -1.59 -5.14 -0.46
N PHE A 67 -2.55 -6.04 -0.60
CA PHE A 67 -3.75 -6.12 0.21
C PHE A 67 -3.80 -7.44 0.97
N ASN A 68 -4.20 -7.39 2.24
CA ASN A 68 -4.45 -8.61 3.02
C ASN A 68 -5.81 -9.23 2.66
N GLY A 69 -6.12 -10.41 3.22
CA GLY A 69 -7.39 -11.10 2.99
C GLY A 69 -8.66 -10.34 3.40
N SER A 70 -8.53 -9.27 4.20
CA SER A 70 -9.63 -8.34 4.53
C SER A 70 -9.78 -7.18 3.54
N GLY A 71 -8.97 -7.16 2.47
CA GLY A 71 -8.96 -6.11 1.46
C GLY A 71 -8.26 -4.82 1.90
N ALA A 72 -7.61 -4.81 3.06
CA ALA A 72 -6.88 -3.65 3.56
C ALA A 72 -5.50 -3.56 2.89
N CYS A 73 -5.11 -2.36 2.45
CA CYS A 73 -3.80 -2.12 1.83
C CYS A 73 -2.72 -2.10 2.90
N VAL A 74 -1.87 -3.12 2.93
CA VAL A 74 -0.81 -3.29 3.95
C VAL A 74 0.57 -2.84 3.45
N MET A 75 0.75 -2.70 2.13
CA MET A 75 1.94 -2.06 1.57
C MET A 75 1.59 -1.31 0.29
N GLU A 76 2.17 -0.13 0.13
CA GLU A 76 2.16 0.64 -1.11
C GLU A 76 3.59 1.07 -1.45
N LYS A 77 4.05 0.73 -2.65
CA LYS A 77 5.28 1.22 -3.24
C LYS A 77 4.97 2.00 -4.49
N VAL A 78 5.51 3.21 -4.61
CA VAL A 78 5.38 4.04 -5.81
C VAL A 78 6.78 4.49 -6.19
N ASP A 79 7.16 4.35 -7.44
CA ASP A 79 8.28 5.04 -8.06
C ASP A 79 7.73 5.82 -9.25
N ARG A 80 8.03 7.13 -9.29
CA ARG A 80 7.66 7.99 -10.40
C ARG A 80 8.77 9.00 -10.65
N ASP A 81 9.24 9.06 -11.88
CA ASP A 81 10.25 10.01 -12.32
C ASP A 81 11.55 9.95 -11.48
N GLY A 82 11.94 8.76 -11.03
CA GLY A 82 13.17 8.56 -10.27
C GLY A 82 13.06 8.93 -8.79
N ARG A 83 11.86 9.17 -8.29
CA ARG A 83 11.59 9.32 -6.85
C ARG A 83 10.55 8.31 -6.45
N GLY A 84 10.82 7.61 -5.37
CA GLY A 84 9.87 6.64 -4.86
C GLY A 84 9.68 6.70 -3.36
N VAL A 85 8.59 6.07 -2.96
CA VAL A 85 8.15 5.92 -1.58
C VAL A 85 7.64 4.50 -1.40
N GLU A 86 8.01 3.88 -0.29
CA GLU A 86 7.48 2.61 0.15
C GLU A 86 6.86 2.80 1.53
N ARG A 87 5.58 2.44 1.67
CA ARG A 87 4.78 2.58 2.88
C ARG A 87 4.29 1.22 3.32
N TYR A 88 4.39 0.96 4.61
CA TYR A 88 3.84 -0.23 5.26
C TYR A 88 2.78 0.19 6.27
N TYR A 89 1.63 -0.47 6.21
CA TYR A 89 0.50 -0.22 7.09
C TYR A 89 0.20 -1.44 7.94
N ASP A 90 -0.42 -1.21 9.10
CA ASP A 90 -0.97 -2.28 9.92
C ASP A 90 -2.10 -3.01 9.15
N SER A 91 -2.56 -4.12 9.71
CA SER A 91 -3.62 -4.98 9.20
C SER A 91 -4.94 -4.25 8.93
N ASP A 92 -5.15 -3.07 9.52
CA ASP A 92 -6.30 -2.20 9.25
C ASP A 92 -6.23 -1.49 7.89
N GLY A 93 -5.03 -1.38 7.32
CA GLY A 93 -4.68 -0.66 6.09
C GLY A 93 -4.72 0.85 6.20
N ILE A 94 -4.64 1.38 7.42
CA ILE A 94 -4.78 2.80 7.76
C ILE A 94 -3.62 3.25 8.62
N THR A 95 -3.26 2.48 9.66
CA THR A 95 -2.20 2.85 10.60
C THR A 95 -0.83 2.69 9.92
N LEU A 96 -0.15 3.80 9.65
CA LEU A 96 1.18 3.79 9.05
C LEU A 96 2.21 3.25 10.06
N LEU A 97 2.91 2.19 9.67
CA LEU A 97 3.98 1.57 10.47
C LEU A 97 5.36 2.06 10.05
N SER A 98 5.58 2.23 8.75
CA SER A 98 6.86 2.68 8.20
C SER A 98 6.65 3.40 6.87
N GLU A 99 7.49 4.40 6.60
CA GLU A 99 7.61 5.09 5.33
C GLU A 99 9.09 5.31 5.01
N GLU A 100 9.52 4.90 3.81
CA GLU A 100 10.86 5.13 3.31
C GLU A 100 10.77 5.83 1.94
N MET A 101 11.53 6.92 1.78
CA MET A 101 11.66 7.63 0.51
C MET A 101 13.02 7.32 -0.10
N PHE A 102 13.03 7.04 -1.40
CA PHE A 102 14.23 6.74 -2.16
C PHE A 102 14.31 7.58 -3.42
N ASP A 103 15.54 7.99 -3.76
CA ASP A 103 15.84 8.69 -5.00
C ASP A 103 16.59 7.72 -5.92
N THR A 104 15.89 7.22 -6.93
CA THR A 104 16.43 6.33 -7.97
C THR A 104 17.11 7.11 -9.10
N SER A 105 17.05 8.45 -9.11
CA SER A 105 17.75 9.29 -10.10
C SER A 105 19.26 9.38 -9.88
N ALA A 106 19.76 8.98 -8.69
CA ALA A 106 21.18 9.02 -8.34
C ALA A 106 22.03 7.87 -8.95
N ASN A 107 21.43 6.96 -9.72
CA ASN A 107 22.10 5.73 -10.19
C ASN A 107 22.10 5.58 -11.74
N ARG A 108 21.99 6.69 -12.48
CA ARG A 108 22.09 6.73 -13.95
C ARG A 108 23.33 7.48 -14.43
#